data_AF-A0A2V9PTY6-F1
#
_entry.id   AF-A0A2V9PTY6-F1
#
_cell.length_a   1.000
_cell.length_b   1.000
_cell.length_c   1.000
_cell.angle_alpha   90.00
_cell.angle_beta   90.00
_cell.angle_gamma   90.00
#
_symmetry.space_group_name_H-M   'P 1'
#
loop_
_entity.id
_entity.type
_entity.pdbx_description
1 polymer ?
#
loop_
_entity_poly.entity_id
_entity_poly.type
_entity_poly.pdbx_seq_one_letter_code
_entity_poly.pdbx_strand_id
1 'polypeptide(L)'
;MIVEERLRVSSRRDLSEIERKRLEKALKILASATSYGIWAQMDRIEDEEKVEITCHGIDPEPFTCKVANPDVPGEFCFPPLASLITGGARLMLALLEHCVSELGGEYVMEDTDSMAVVATEHGGLVPCFGGPFEMKDGRSAIRALSWQQVDGISERFRKLNPYRDKARSILKVERDNYDPATGKQRQLYCLAVSAKRYALFVRDEDGNPVLLKRA
;
A
#
# COMPACT_ATOMS: atom_id res chain seq x y z
N MET A 1 -6.22 -8.32 -20.05
CA MET A 1 -6.21 -8.72 -18.62
C MET A 1 -7.08 -7.75 -17.81
N ILE A 2 -7.70 -8.17 -16.69
CA ILE A 2 -8.67 -7.32 -15.93
C ILE A 2 -8.07 -5.96 -15.55
N VAL A 3 -6.79 -5.93 -15.16
CA VAL A 3 -6.07 -4.68 -14.82
C VAL A 3 -5.99 -3.72 -16.02
N GLU A 4 -5.71 -4.22 -17.22
CA GLU A 4 -5.65 -3.40 -18.44
C GLU A 4 -7.03 -2.87 -18.83
N GLU A 5 -8.08 -3.69 -18.67
CA GLU A 5 -9.45 -3.25 -18.94
C GLU A 5 -9.88 -2.15 -17.95
N ARG A 6 -9.47 -2.26 -16.68
CA ARG A 6 -9.69 -1.19 -15.69
C ARG A 6 -8.99 0.12 -16.10
N LEU A 7 -7.78 0.05 -16.66
CA LEU A 7 -7.08 1.23 -17.20
C LEU A 7 -7.76 1.80 -18.46
N ARG A 8 -8.38 0.95 -19.28
CA ARG A 8 -9.16 1.38 -20.44
C ARG A 8 -10.46 2.07 -20.03
N VAL A 9 -11.17 1.53 -19.03
CA VAL A 9 -12.39 2.16 -18.49
C VAL A 9 -12.08 3.54 -17.93
N SER A 10 -10.94 3.72 -17.25
CA SER A 10 -10.58 5.02 -16.67
C SER A 10 -10.30 6.11 -17.71
N SER A 11 -9.99 5.75 -18.96
CA SER A 11 -9.78 6.69 -20.06
C SER A 11 -11.01 6.92 -20.93
N ARG A 12 -12.12 6.20 -20.70
CA ARG A 12 -13.37 6.37 -21.45
C ARG A 12 -14.04 7.70 -21.14
N ARG A 13 -14.34 8.46 -22.20
CA ARG A 13 -15.01 9.77 -22.16
C ARG A 13 -16.50 9.70 -22.51
N ASP A 14 -16.93 8.57 -23.05
CA ASP A 14 -18.31 8.28 -23.43
C ASP A 14 -19.17 7.79 -22.25
N LEU A 15 -18.57 7.62 -21.07
CA LEU A 15 -19.26 7.31 -19.81
C LEU A 15 -19.33 8.53 -18.91
N SER A 16 -20.41 8.64 -18.13
CA SER A 16 -20.45 9.60 -17.02
C SER A 16 -19.36 9.29 -15.97
N GLU A 17 -18.96 10.29 -15.20
CA GLU A 17 -17.98 10.09 -14.12
C GLU A 17 -18.44 9.05 -13.10
N ILE A 18 -19.74 9.02 -12.79
CA ILE A 18 -20.33 8.07 -11.85
C ILE A 18 -20.22 6.64 -12.37
N GLU A 19 -20.59 6.41 -13.63
CA GLU A 19 -20.52 5.08 -14.25
C GLU A 19 -19.08 4.60 -14.37
N ARG A 20 -18.16 5.50 -14.78
CA ARG A 20 -16.74 5.18 -14.85
C ARG A 20 -16.19 4.73 -13.50
N LYS A 21 -16.47 5.48 -12.42
CA LYS A 21 -16.06 5.12 -11.06
C LYS A 21 -16.67 3.78 -10.60
N ARG A 22 -17.93 3.52 -10.93
CA ARG A 22 -18.60 2.25 -10.59
C ARG A 22 -17.94 1.06 -11.28
N LEU A 23 -17.69 1.16 -12.59
CA LEU A 23 -17.04 0.11 -13.37
C LEU A 23 -15.58 -0.11 -12.92
N GLU A 24 -14.82 0.95 -12.68
CA GLU A 24 -13.46 0.84 -12.13
C GLU A 24 -13.45 0.12 -10.78
N LYS A 25 -14.41 0.41 -9.91
CA LYS A 25 -14.55 -0.25 -8.61
C LYS A 25 -14.93 -1.73 -8.78
N ALA A 26 -15.87 -2.04 -9.66
CA ALA A 26 -16.26 -3.42 -9.95
C ALA A 26 -15.08 -4.25 -10.48
N LEU A 27 -14.33 -3.71 -11.45
CA LEU A 27 -13.14 -4.37 -12.00
C LEU A 27 -12.03 -4.50 -10.96
N LYS A 28 -11.86 -3.52 -10.05
CA LYS A 28 -10.92 -3.63 -8.92
C LYS A 28 -11.30 -4.79 -8.00
N ILE A 29 -12.57 -4.87 -7.59
CA ILE A 29 -13.06 -5.94 -6.71
C ILE A 29 -12.89 -7.30 -7.38
N LEU A 30 -13.30 -7.41 -8.65
CA LEU A 30 -13.18 -8.64 -9.43
C LEU A 30 -11.70 -9.09 -9.51
N ALA A 31 -10.78 -8.17 -9.87
CA ALA A 31 -9.36 -8.48 -9.93
C ALA A 31 -8.84 -9.01 -8.59
N SER A 32 -9.14 -8.34 -7.48
CA SER A 32 -8.71 -8.80 -6.14
C SER A 32 -9.28 -10.18 -5.78
N ALA A 33 -10.56 -10.42 -6.07
CA ALA A 33 -11.21 -11.69 -5.78
C ALA A 33 -10.63 -12.84 -6.62
N THR A 34 -10.50 -12.65 -7.94
CA THR A 34 -10.08 -13.73 -8.85
C THR A 34 -8.57 -13.92 -8.93
N SER A 35 -7.78 -12.88 -8.65
CA SER A 35 -6.31 -12.98 -8.75
C SER A 35 -5.65 -13.38 -7.43
N TYR A 36 -6.27 -13.07 -6.28
CA TYR A 36 -5.72 -13.42 -4.97
C TYR A 36 -6.73 -14.20 -4.11
N GLY A 37 -7.93 -13.63 -3.89
CA GLY A 37 -8.88 -14.14 -2.90
C GLY A 37 -9.27 -15.60 -3.11
N ILE A 38 -9.49 -16.02 -4.35
CA ILE A 38 -9.91 -17.38 -4.70
C ILE A 38 -8.89 -18.45 -4.27
N TRP A 39 -7.59 -18.11 -4.27
CA TRP A 39 -6.51 -19.02 -3.89
C TRP A 39 -6.35 -19.13 -2.36
N ALA A 40 -6.86 -18.15 -1.62
CA ALA A 40 -6.77 -18.06 -0.18
C ALA A 40 -8.10 -18.37 0.53
N GLN A 41 -9.14 -18.72 -0.24
CA GLN A 41 -10.49 -18.87 0.28
C GLN A 41 -10.58 -20.08 1.21
N MET A 42 -11.00 -19.79 2.45
CA MET A 42 -11.37 -20.78 3.44
C MET A 42 -12.80 -20.45 3.87
N ASP A 43 -13.72 -21.38 3.64
CA ASP A 43 -15.13 -21.24 3.92
C ASP A 43 -15.43 -21.84 5.29
N ARG A 44 -16.01 -21.03 6.18
CA ARG A 44 -16.44 -21.50 7.48
C ARG A 44 -17.71 -22.34 7.33
N ILE A 45 -17.69 -23.56 7.83
CA ILE A 45 -18.89 -24.37 7.98
C ILE A 45 -19.56 -23.98 9.29
N GLU A 46 -20.83 -23.58 9.22
CA GLU A 46 -21.67 -23.42 10.40
C GLU A 46 -22.32 -24.77 10.71
N ASP A 47 -21.87 -25.40 11.81
CA ASP A 47 -22.42 -26.64 12.32
C ASP A 47 -22.82 -26.45 13.79
N GLU A 48 -23.90 -27.09 14.21
CA GLU A 48 -24.35 -27.11 15.60
C GLU A 48 -23.51 -28.11 16.42
N GLU A 49 -23.01 -29.18 15.77
CA GLU A 49 -22.19 -30.21 16.42
C GLU A 49 -20.69 -29.97 16.21
N LYS A 50 -19.90 -30.30 17.23
CA LYS A 50 -18.44 -30.21 17.12
C LYS A 50 -17.90 -31.36 16.27
N VAL A 51 -17.20 -31.02 15.21
CA VAL A 51 -16.54 -31.98 14.32
C VAL A 51 -15.08 -32.17 14.76
N GLU A 52 -14.61 -33.40 14.72
CA GLU A 52 -13.21 -33.73 14.95
C GLU A 52 -12.39 -33.46 13.67
N ILE A 53 -11.33 -32.66 13.79
CA ILE A 53 -10.48 -32.25 12.68
C ILE A 53 -9.00 -32.45 13.01
N THR A 54 -8.19 -32.65 11.97
CA THR A 54 -6.74 -32.64 12.05
C THR A 54 -6.23 -31.24 11.71
N CYS A 55 -5.59 -30.58 12.68
CA CYS A 55 -5.01 -29.26 12.53
C CYS A 55 -3.54 -29.36 12.12
N HIS A 56 -3.18 -28.69 11.03
CA HIS A 56 -1.80 -28.53 10.57
C HIS A 56 -1.30 -27.14 10.96
N GLY A 57 -0.29 -27.10 11.84
CA GLY A 57 0.30 -25.87 12.38
C GLY A 57 1.72 -25.62 11.90
N ILE A 58 2.47 -24.83 12.68
CA ILE A 58 3.91 -24.61 12.47
C ILE A 58 4.76 -25.82 12.90
N ASP A 59 4.20 -26.67 13.76
CA ASP A 59 4.88 -27.87 14.24
C ASP A 59 4.89 -28.96 13.16
N PRO A 60 5.93 -29.83 13.12
CA PRO A 60 6.03 -30.88 12.12
C PRO A 60 4.87 -31.88 12.18
N GLU A 61 4.42 -32.18 13.40
CA GLU A 61 3.36 -33.14 13.64
C GLU A 61 2.01 -32.42 13.78
N PRO A 62 0.97 -32.83 13.04
CA PRO A 62 -0.37 -32.30 13.22
C PRO A 62 -0.98 -32.80 14.54
N PHE A 63 -2.02 -32.12 15.01
CA PHE A 63 -2.80 -32.55 16.19
C PHE A 63 -4.29 -32.64 15.85
N THR A 64 -5.02 -33.46 16.60
CA THR A 64 -6.47 -33.61 16.45
C THR A 64 -7.20 -32.80 17.51
N CYS A 65 -8.27 -32.10 17.12
CA CYS A 65 -9.13 -31.37 18.04
C CYS A 65 -10.59 -31.34 17.57
N LYS A 66 -11.52 -30.92 18.45
CA LYS A 66 -12.94 -30.77 18.11
C LYS A 66 -13.32 -29.30 18.02
N VAL A 67 -13.83 -28.86 16.87
CA VAL A 67 -14.25 -27.47 16.61
C VAL A 67 -15.71 -27.43 16.16
N ALA A 68 -16.43 -26.37 16.54
CA ALA A 68 -17.84 -26.19 16.15
C ALA A 68 -17.99 -25.63 14.73
N ASN A 69 -16.99 -24.90 14.24
CA ASN A 69 -17.06 -24.25 12.93
C ASN A 69 -15.72 -24.42 12.22
N PRO A 70 -15.49 -25.57 11.58
CA PRO A 70 -14.25 -25.80 10.85
C PRO A 70 -14.20 -24.92 9.58
N ASP A 71 -13.02 -24.43 9.26
CA ASP A 71 -12.74 -23.79 7.98
C ASP A 71 -12.35 -24.86 6.95
N VAL A 72 -13.04 -24.88 5.81
CA VAL A 72 -12.72 -25.77 4.68
C VAL A 72 -12.19 -24.98 3.49
N PRO A 73 -11.18 -25.49 2.75
CA PRO A 73 -10.71 -24.83 1.55
C PRO A 73 -11.83 -24.68 0.51
N GLY A 74 -11.95 -23.49 -0.08
CA GLY A 74 -12.84 -23.27 -1.21
C GLY A 74 -12.41 -24.07 -2.46
N GLU A 75 -13.28 -24.15 -3.47
CA GLU A 75 -13.11 -24.99 -4.68
C GLU A 75 -11.74 -24.83 -5.36
N PHE A 76 -11.21 -23.60 -5.42
CA PHE A 76 -9.92 -23.29 -6.05
C PHE A 76 -8.83 -22.91 -5.05
N CYS A 77 -9.03 -23.19 -3.76
CA CYS A 77 -8.07 -22.80 -2.72
C CYS A 77 -6.72 -23.49 -2.96
N PHE A 78 -5.67 -22.68 -3.06
CA PHE A 78 -4.30 -23.15 -3.21
C PHE A 78 -3.36 -22.21 -2.45
N PRO A 79 -3.22 -22.40 -1.11
CA PRO A 79 -2.47 -21.51 -0.24
C PRO A 79 -1.03 -21.21 -0.66
N PRO A 80 -0.26 -22.14 -1.28
CA PRO A 80 1.07 -21.83 -1.79
C PRO A 80 1.08 -20.68 -2.83
N LEU A 81 0.11 -20.65 -3.74
CA LEU A 81 0.01 -19.58 -4.74
C LEU A 81 -0.47 -18.26 -4.11
N ALA A 82 -1.44 -18.32 -3.19
CA ALA A 82 -1.83 -17.14 -2.41
C ALA A 82 -0.63 -16.54 -1.67
N SER A 83 0.18 -17.39 -1.04
CA SER A 83 1.37 -16.99 -0.30
C SER A 83 2.43 -16.36 -1.20
N LEU A 84 2.68 -16.94 -2.38
CA LEU A 84 3.59 -16.39 -3.39
C LEU A 84 3.20 -14.98 -3.82
N ILE A 85 1.90 -14.71 -4.02
CA ILE A 85 1.40 -13.37 -4.37
C ILE A 85 1.75 -12.37 -3.26
N THR A 86 1.46 -12.72 -2.00
CA THR A 86 1.78 -11.83 -0.87
C THR A 86 3.28 -11.69 -0.62
N GLY A 87 4.07 -12.71 -0.95
CA GLY A 87 5.54 -12.66 -0.94
C GLY A 87 6.08 -11.68 -1.97
N GLY A 88 5.52 -11.70 -3.19
CA GLY A 88 5.86 -10.73 -4.23
C GLY A 88 5.54 -9.29 -3.83
N ALA A 89 4.40 -9.05 -3.19
CA ALA A 89 4.04 -7.72 -2.67
C ALA A 89 5.02 -7.24 -1.59
N ARG A 90 5.38 -8.10 -0.63
CA ARG A 90 6.39 -7.78 0.40
C ARG A 90 7.77 -7.53 -0.19
N LEU A 91 8.14 -8.26 -1.25
CA LEU A 91 9.39 -7.99 -1.97
C LEU A 91 9.36 -6.58 -2.61
N MET A 92 8.24 -6.14 -3.19
CA MET A 92 8.14 -4.78 -3.73
C MET A 92 8.31 -3.71 -2.65
N LEU A 93 7.72 -3.92 -1.47
CA LEU A 93 7.88 -3.04 -0.31
C LEU A 93 9.33 -3.01 0.20
N ALA A 94 9.96 -4.18 0.37
CA ALA A 94 11.37 -4.27 0.77
C ALA A 94 12.31 -3.60 -0.25
N LEU A 95 12.03 -3.70 -1.55
CA LEU A 95 12.78 -2.98 -2.58
C LEU A 95 12.58 -1.45 -2.47
N LEU A 96 11.38 -1.00 -2.09
CA LEU A 96 11.09 0.42 -1.90
C LEU A 96 11.83 0.96 -0.67
N GLU A 97 11.73 0.25 0.45
CA GLU A 97 12.49 0.54 1.67
C GLU A 97 13.99 0.63 1.34
N HIS A 98 14.53 -0.38 0.66
CA HIS A 98 15.93 -0.36 0.24
C HIS A 98 16.28 0.87 -0.60
N CYS A 99 15.48 1.22 -1.61
CA CYS A 99 15.73 2.41 -2.44
C CYS A 99 15.70 3.72 -1.63
N VAL A 100 14.86 3.81 -0.61
CA VAL A 100 14.78 4.98 0.29
C VAL A 100 16.02 5.03 1.19
N SER A 101 16.37 3.92 1.84
CA SER A 101 17.53 3.82 2.73
C SER A 101 18.86 3.97 2.00
N GLU A 102 18.97 3.51 0.74
CA GLU A 102 20.14 3.74 -0.13
C GLU A 102 20.46 5.23 -0.29
N LEU A 103 19.42 6.09 -0.31
CA LEU A 103 19.57 7.54 -0.38
C LEU A 103 19.69 8.19 1.02
N GLY A 104 19.77 7.38 2.07
CA GLY A 104 19.79 7.78 3.47
C GLY A 104 18.47 8.39 3.94
N GLY A 105 17.37 8.17 3.22
CA GLY A 105 16.04 8.67 3.58
C GLY A 105 15.36 7.79 4.64
N GLU A 106 14.26 8.31 5.16
CA GLU A 106 13.41 7.63 6.15
C GLU A 106 11.94 7.62 5.69
N TYR A 107 11.12 6.78 6.32
CA TYR A 107 9.66 6.74 6.12
C TYR A 107 8.91 6.80 7.45
N VAL A 108 7.71 7.38 7.44
CA VAL A 108 6.87 7.54 8.66
C VAL A 108 5.91 6.38 8.85
N MET A 109 5.52 5.70 7.77
CA MET A 109 4.71 4.50 7.82
C MET A 109 4.89 3.65 6.57
N GLU A 110 4.70 2.36 6.74
CA GLU A 110 4.57 1.38 5.67
C GLU A 110 3.31 0.55 5.94
N ASP A 111 2.51 0.34 4.91
CA ASP A 111 1.33 -0.51 4.91
C ASP A 111 1.45 -1.54 3.76
N THR A 112 0.52 -2.49 3.66
CA THR A 112 0.57 -3.66 2.76
C THR A 112 0.89 -3.37 1.30
N ASP A 113 0.62 -2.16 0.83
CA ASP A 113 0.78 -1.74 -0.56
C ASP A 113 1.24 -0.27 -0.70
N SER A 114 1.69 0.37 0.38
CA SER A 114 2.08 1.79 0.34
C SER A 114 3.09 2.17 1.42
N MET A 115 3.87 3.23 1.16
CA MET A 115 4.84 3.79 2.09
C MET A 115 4.74 5.31 2.06
N ALA A 116 4.78 5.94 3.24
CA ALA A 116 4.88 7.38 3.38
C ALA A 116 6.34 7.77 3.63
N VAL A 117 7.06 8.06 2.55
CA VAL A 117 8.46 8.52 2.60
C VAL A 117 8.53 9.93 3.17
N VAL A 118 9.47 10.19 4.07
CA VAL A 118 9.73 11.53 4.59
C VAL A 118 10.43 12.34 3.50
N ALA A 119 9.71 13.31 2.93
CA ALA A 119 10.21 14.12 1.82
C ALA A 119 9.81 15.59 1.92
N THR A 120 10.68 16.44 1.39
CA THR A 120 10.46 17.88 1.20
C THR A 120 10.81 18.25 -0.24
N GLU A 121 10.48 19.48 -0.68
CA GLU A 121 10.76 19.91 -2.06
C GLU A 121 12.24 19.73 -2.44
N HIS A 122 13.15 20.05 -1.52
CA HIS A 122 14.59 20.03 -1.76
C HIS A 122 15.35 18.98 -0.95
N GLY A 123 14.65 18.15 -0.17
CA GLY A 123 15.25 17.24 0.80
C GLY A 123 15.93 17.98 1.95
N GLY A 124 16.84 17.29 2.63
CA GLY A 124 17.68 17.86 3.71
C GLY A 124 17.35 17.31 5.08
N LEU A 125 17.84 17.96 6.14
CA LEU A 125 17.60 17.53 7.51
C LEU A 125 16.28 18.06 8.04
N VAL A 126 15.48 17.17 8.64
CA VAL A 126 14.25 17.53 9.35
C VAL A 126 14.37 17.12 10.82
N PRO A 127 13.96 17.98 11.79
CA PRO A 127 14.07 17.67 13.20
C PRO A 127 13.30 16.39 13.54
N CYS A 128 13.95 15.48 14.26
CA CYS A 128 13.36 14.23 14.71
C CYS A 128 14.12 13.75 15.96
N PHE A 129 13.40 13.65 17.07
CA PHE A 129 13.99 13.22 18.34
C PHE A 129 14.58 11.81 18.23
N GLY A 130 15.82 11.62 18.67
CA GLY A 130 16.54 10.35 18.54
C GLY A 130 17.03 10.03 17.12
N GLY A 131 16.85 10.95 16.16
CA GLY A 131 17.40 10.80 14.82
C GLY A 131 18.93 10.77 14.79
N PRO A 132 19.54 10.10 13.81
CA PRO A 132 20.99 9.85 13.77
C PRO A 132 21.82 11.06 13.31
N PHE A 133 21.19 12.13 12.84
CA PHE A 133 21.86 13.37 12.42
C PHE A 133 21.62 14.49 13.43
N GLU A 134 22.42 15.55 13.35
CA GLU A 134 22.28 16.74 14.19
C GLU A 134 22.08 17.98 13.32
N MET A 135 21.12 18.82 13.70
CA MET A 135 20.93 20.15 13.12
C MET A 135 21.97 21.13 13.68
N LYS A 136 22.12 22.29 13.04
CA LYS A 136 23.05 23.35 13.51
C LYS A 136 22.76 23.86 14.92
N ASP A 137 21.52 23.69 15.40
CA ASP A 137 21.07 24.11 16.73
C ASP A 137 21.13 22.98 17.78
N GLY A 138 21.77 21.85 17.46
CA GLY A 138 21.96 20.71 18.36
C GLY A 138 20.78 19.75 18.45
N ARG A 139 19.68 19.99 17.73
CA ARG A 139 18.55 19.04 17.71
C ARG A 139 18.86 17.83 16.84
N SER A 140 18.49 16.64 17.31
CA SER A 140 18.51 15.42 16.50
C SER A 140 17.61 15.55 15.27
N ALA A 141 17.99 14.90 14.18
CA ALA A 141 17.35 14.99 12.89
C ALA A 141 17.44 13.67 12.11
N ILE A 142 16.52 13.53 11.17
CA ILE A 142 16.57 12.54 10.09
C ILE A 142 16.75 13.26 8.75
N ARG A 143 17.09 12.50 7.71
CA ARG A 143 17.17 13.03 6.35
C ARG A 143 15.86 12.81 5.61
N ALA A 144 15.26 13.90 5.17
CA ALA A 144 14.20 13.89 4.18
C ALA A 144 14.79 13.80 2.77
N LEU A 145 14.17 12.98 1.92
CA LEU A 145 14.48 12.97 0.49
C LEU A 145 13.85 14.19 -0.21
N SER A 146 14.43 14.61 -1.33
CA SER A 146 13.77 15.57 -2.21
C SER A 146 12.63 14.91 -2.98
N TRP A 147 11.63 15.68 -3.40
CA TRP A 147 10.57 15.16 -4.27
C TRP A 147 11.14 14.53 -5.56
N GLN A 148 12.18 15.14 -6.14
CA GLN A 148 12.86 14.59 -7.30
C GLN A 148 13.52 13.23 -7.02
N GLN A 149 14.08 13.02 -5.83
CA GLN A 149 14.62 11.72 -5.44
C GLN A 149 13.52 10.67 -5.32
N VAL A 150 12.37 11.02 -4.73
CA VAL A 150 11.20 10.13 -4.63
C VAL A 150 10.68 9.76 -6.02
N ASP A 151 10.59 10.71 -6.94
CA ASP A 151 10.21 10.46 -8.34
C ASP A 151 11.23 9.52 -9.03
N GLY A 152 12.52 9.71 -8.77
CA GLY A 152 13.57 8.82 -9.26
C GLY A 152 13.41 7.38 -8.77
N ILE A 153 12.98 7.18 -7.52
CA ILE A 153 12.65 5.85 -6.98
C ILE A 153 11.45 5.27 -7.73
N SER A 154 10.35 6.03 -7.86
CA SER A 154 9.17 5.59 -8.63
C SER A 154 9.53 5.17 -10.06
N GLU A 155 10.43 5.90 -10.73
CA GLU A 155 10.89 5.59 -12.07
C GLU A 155 11.73 4.29 -12.15
N ARG A 156 12.52 3.95 -11.12
CA ARG A 156 13.21 2.64 -11.05
C ARG A 156 12.21 1.49 -11.13
N PHE A 157 11.07 1.61 -10.45
CA PHE A 157 10.00 0.60 -10.44
C PHE A 157 9.28 0.46 -11.78
N ARG A 158 9.35 1.47 -12.67
CA ARG A 158 8.81 1.34 -14.03
C ARG A 158 9.44 0.18 -14.81
N LYS A 159 10.72 -0.12 -14.55
CA LYS A 159 11.41 -1.26 -15.18
C LYS A 159 10.86 -2.62 -14.75
N LEU A 160 10.19 -2.68 -13.60
CA LEU A 160 9.56 -3.89 -13.06
C LEU A 160 8.12 -4.06 -13.55
N ASN A 161 7.59 -3.10 -14.32
CA ASN A 161 6.22 -3.15 -14.80
C ASN A 161 6.00 -4.36 -15.74
N PRO A 162 5.13 -5.34 -15.41
CA PRO A 162 4.87 -6.51 -16.25
C PRO A 162 3.85 -6.23 -17.37
N TYR A 163 3.11 -5.12 -17.31
CA TYR A 163 2.02 -4.81 -18.23
C TYR A 163 2.53 -4.34 -19.61
N ARG A 164 1.63 -4.34 -20.62
CA ARG A 164 1.96 -3.89 -21.98
C ARG A 164 2.32 -2.41 -22.04
N ASP A 165 1.59 -1.58 -21.29
CA ASP A 165 1.87 -0.16 -21.16
C ASP A 165 3.08 0.05 -20.22
N LYS A 166 4.28 0.21 -20.80
CA LYS A 166 5.52 0.47 -20.08
C LYS A 166 5.73 1.94 -19.72
N ALA A 167 4.80 2.83 -20.07
CA ALA A 167 4.91 4.26 -19.75
C ALA A 167 4.60 4.56 -18.27
N ARG A 168 3.92 3.64 -17.58
CA ARG A 168 3.50 3.82 -16.19
C ARG A 168 4.41 3.05 -15.23
N SER A 169 4.76 3.69 -14.12
CA SER A 169 5.35 2.96 -12.98
C SER A 169 4.28 2.15 -12.25
N ILE A 170 4.67 0.99 -11.73
CA ILE A 170 3.84 0.19 -10.81
C ILE A 170 3.85 0.78 -9.39
N LEU A 171 4.79 1.66 -9.08
CA LEU A 171 4.85 2.42 -7.83
C LEU A 171 4.47 3.88 -8.14
N LYS A 172 3.34 4.35 -7.62
CA LYS A 172 2.78 5.67 -7.93
C LYS A 172 2.89 6.61 -6.72
N VAL A 173 3.26 7.87 -6.96
CA VAL A 173 3.06 8.95 -5.99
C VAL A 173 1.59 9.33 -5.93
N GLU A 174 0.98 9.25 -4.74
CA GLU A 174 -0.46 9.46 -4.61
C GLU A 174 -0.88 10.90 -4.89
N ARG A 175 -2.09 11.03 -5.48
CA ARG A 175 -2.64 12.33 -5.93
C ARG A 175 -2.77 13.36 -4.81
N ASP A 176 -2.84 12.88 -3.57
CA ASP A 176 -2.99 13.71 -2.38
C ASP A 176 -1.77 14.64 -2.21
N ASN A 177 -0.60 14.26 -2.76
CA ASN A 177 0.63 15.07 -2.82
C ASN A 177 0.57 16.23 -3.80
N TYR A 178 -0.50 16.36 -4.60
CA TYR A 178 -0.65 17.42 -5.57
C TYR A 178 -1.87 18.28 -5.23
N ASP A 179 -1.73 19.58 -5.41
CA ASP A 179 -2.83 20.51 -5.27
C ASP A 179 -3.88 20.26 -6.38
N PRO A 180 -5.16 20.02 -6.04
CA PRO A 180 -6.18 19.67 -7.04
C PRO A 180 -6.49 20.78 -8.05
N ALA A 181 -6.26 22.05 -7.70
CA ALA A 181 -6.57 23.20 -8.56
C ALA A 181 -5.41 23.51 -9.52
N THR A 182 -4.18 23.42 -9.04
CA THR A 182 -2.98 23.82 -9.80
C THR A 182 -2.19 22.63 -10.36
N GLY A 183 -2.40 21.43 -9.84
CA GLY A 183 -1.64 20.22 -10.19
C GLY A 183 -0.19 20.21 -9.70
N LYS A 184 0.25 21.26 -8.99
CA LYS A 184 1.60 21.33 -8.44
C LYS A 184 1.74 20.44 -7.22
N GLN A 185 2.91 19.84 -7.04
CA GLN A 185 3.20 19.11 -5.82
C GLN A 185 3.17 20.06 -4.62
N ARG A 186 2.63 19.58 -3.51
CA ARG A 186 2.42 20.33 -2.27
C ARG A 186 2.95 19.55 -1.08
N GLN A 187 3.33 20.27 -0.03
CA GLN A 187 3.77 19.65 1.21
C GLN A 187 2.58 18.98 1.93
N LEU A 188 2.76 17.71 2.28
CA LEU A 188 1.88 16.99 3.18
C LEU A 188 2.56 16.78 4.52
N TYR A 189 1.74 16.73 5.57
CA TYR A 189 2.14 16.39 6.92
C TYR A 189 1.43 15.11 7.34
N CYS A 190 2.12 14.33 8.19
CA CYS A 190 1.61 13.08 8.74
C CYS A 190 1.70 13.12 10.26
N LEU A 191 0.61 12.70 10.92
CA LEU A 191 0.62 12.33 12.33
C LEU A 191 0.28 10.84 12.41
N ALA A 192 1.25 10.02 12.80
CA ALA A 192 1.09 8.57 12.97
C ALA A 192 1.26 8.19 14.44
N VAL A 193 0.32 7.41 14.97
CA VAL A 193 0.30 6.99 16.39
C VAL A 193 0.57 5.49 16.51
N SER A 194 -0.04 4.68 15.64
CA SER A 194 0.16 3.24 15.59
C SER A 194 -0.16 2.70 14.21
N ALA A 195 0.11 1.41 13.99
CA ALA A 195 -0.37 0.72 12.79
C ALA A 195 -1.86 1.02 12.54
N LYS A 196 -2.19 1.38 11.30
CA LYS A 196 -3.55 1.76 10.85
C LYS A 196 -4.19 2.94 11.58
N ARG A 197 -3.42 3.74 12.35
CA ARG A 197 -3.90 4.96 13.03
C ARG A 197 -2.98 6.13 12.72
N TYR A 198 -3.30 6.83 11.63
CA TYR A 198 -2.57 8.01 11.17
C TYR A 198 -3.51 9.01 10.47
N ALA A 199 -3.08 10.25 10.38
CA ALA A 199 -3.77 11.32 9.67
C ALA A 199 -2.80 12.05 8.74
N LEU A 200 -3.22 12.23 7.48
CA LEU A 200 -2.53 13.10 6.52
C LEU A 200 -3.29 14.42 6.40
N PHE A 201 -2.54 15.52 6.46
CA PHE A 201 -3.10 16.86 6.46
C PHE A 201 -2.20 17.86 5.73
N VAL A 202 -2.81 18.95 5.27
CA VAL A 202 -2.12 20.19 4.87
C VAL A 202 -2.27 21.21 5.99
N ARG A 203 -1.50 22.29 5.93
CA ARG A 203 -1.72 23.44 6.80
C ARG A 203 -2.39 24.56 6.00
N ASP A 204 -3.37 25.23 6.59
CA ASP A 204 -3.95 26.44 6.03
C ASP A 204 -3.01 27.64 6.20
N GLU A 205 -3.46 28.82 5.77
CA GLU A 205 -2.69 30.07 5.82
C GLU A 205 -2.31 30.48 7.26
N ASP A 206 -3.14 30.09 8.23
CA ASP A 206 -2.92 30.34 9.66
C ASP A 206 -2.07 29.24 10.33
N GLY A 207 -1.68 28.20 9.57
CA GLY A 207 -0.89 27.07 10.05
C GLY A 207 -1.70 25.95 10.70
N ASN A 208 -3.04 26.02 10.69
CA ASN A 208 -3.90 25.01 11.28
C ASN A 208 -3.98 23.76 10.40
N PRO A 209 -4.05 22.55 10.99
CA PRO A 209 -4.13 21.32 10.23
C PRO A 209 -5.51 21.14 9.56
N VAL A 210 -5.51 20.88 8.25
CA VAL A 210 -6.70 20.55 7.46
C VAL A 210 -6.54 19.14 6.88
N LEU A 211 -7.41 18.22 7.31
CA LEU A 211 -7.36 16.81 6.91
C LEU A 211 -7.65 16.62 5.41
N LEU A 212 -6.88 15.76 4.75
CA LEU A 212 -7.02 15.46 3.31
C LEU A 212 -8.28 14.66 2.97
N LYS A 213 -8.72 13.80 3.89
CA LYS A 213 -9.96 13.02 3.79
C LYS A 213 -10.72 13.19 5.10
N ARG A 214 -11.95 13.70 5.03
CA ARG A 214 -12.87 13.61 6.16
C ARG A 214 -13.24 12.13 6.32
N ALA A 215 -13.09 11.62 7.54
CA ALA A 215 -13.51 10.27 7.91
C ALA A 215 -15.01 10.06 7.62
#